data_AF-A0AAW0BE14-F1
#
_entry.id   AF-A0AAW0BE14-F1
#
_cell.length_a   1.000
_cell.length_b   1.000
_cell.length_c   1.000
_cell.angle_alpha   90.00
_cell.angle_beta   90.00
_cell.angle_gamma   90.00
#
_symmetry.space_group_name_H-M   'P 1'
#
loop_
_entity.id
_entity.type
_entity.pdbx_description
1 polymer ?
#
loop_
_entity_poly.entity_id
_entity_poly.type
_entity_poly.pdbx_seq_one_letter_code
_entity_poly.pdbx_strand_id
1 'polypeptide(L)'
;MMDGVSVVTVYDDPTEMEVFLQAIYDSDFFMPPPKQIDIRHCLGILRLAHKYDVSYLRVRALEHLDAMLPTSLPEFARRMPLRELRDHFREANLNDMLRILMAIIAVATEVGALWFIPVAYSFLFYWLPDLSKIMADEVWLALEGGQRATAINGYIALSKQWHKVFSFLSVPSTEDDAECADWADCNGKRLSARHILDSTALFNQYPTAAMVCLRYSNLPKLCQHCLAEAKAIHETEMQNCWDELPEIFALPGWGELRQMRIDSLGL
;
A
#
# COMPACT_ATOMS: atom_id res chain seq x y z
N MET A 1 -2.38 -41.76 -20.67
CA MET A 1 -3.81 -41.78 -21.01
C MET A 1 -4.56 -42.27 -19.79
N MET A 2 -5.64 -41.59 -19.43
CA MET A 2 -6.59 -42.01 -18.40
C MET A 2 -7.94 -42.09 -19.10
N ASP A 3 -8.60 -43.25 -19.03
CA ASP A 3 -9.88 -43.51 -19.71
C ASP A 3 -9.91 -43.16 -21.21
N GLY A 4 -8.80 -43.40 -21.92
CA GLY A 4 -8.68 -43.12 -23.36
C GLY A 4 -8.51 -41.64 -23.72
N VAL A 5 -8.39 -40.75 -22.74
CA VAL A 5 -8.13 -39.33 -22.93
C VAL A 5 -6.64 -39.03 -22.75
N SER A 6 -6.10 -38.13 -23.58
CA SER A 6 -4.74 -37.63 -23.42
C SER A 6 -4.64 -36.83 -22.12
N VAL A 7 -3.69 -37.18 -21.27
CA VAL A 7 -3.48 -36.52 -19.98
C VAL A 7 -2.30 -35.57 -20.14
N VAL A 8 -2.54 -34.30 -19.83
CA VAL A 8 -1.48 -33.29 -19.75
C VAL A 8 -1.11 -33.12 -18.28
N THR A 9 0.15 -33.36 -17.95
CA THR A 9 0.68 -33.13 -16.60
C THR A 9 1.11 -31.67 -16.47
N VAL A 10 0.61 -30.99 -15.44
CA VAL A 10 1.02 -29.64 -15.01
C VAL A 10 1.73 -29.74 -13.66
N TYR A 11 2.59 -28.76 -13.35
CA TYR A 11 3.42 -28.74 -12.14
C TYR A 11 3.09 -27.57 -11.21
N ASP A 12 2.01 -26.85 -11.52
CA ASP A 12 1.51 -25.72 -10.74
C ASP A 12 0.79 -26.19 -9.48
N ASP A 13 0.56 -25.26 -8.55
CA ASP A 13 -0.20 -25.56 -7.34
C ASP A 13 -1.59 -26.09 -7.73
N PRO A 14 -2.04 -27.24 -7.19
CA PRO A 14 -3.33 -27.82 -7.56
C PRO A 14 -4.52 -26.88 -7.29
N THR A 15 -4.45 -26.07 -6.23
CA THR A 15 -5.51 -25.13 -5.85
C THR A 15 -5.55 -23.94 -6.81
N GLU A 16 -4.40 -23.37 -7.14
CA GLU A 16 -4.30 -22.30 -8.15
C GLU A 16 -4.78 -22.80 -9.52
N MET A 17 -4.39 -24.02 -9.92
CA MET A 17 -4.81 -24.61 -11.18
C MET A 17 -6.32 -24.86 -11.23
N GLU A 18 -6.93 -25.37 -10.15
CA GLU A 18 -8.38 -25.56 -10.08
C GLU A 18 -9.14 -24.26 -10.31
N VAL A 19 -8.80 -23.19 -9.58
CA VAL A 19 -9.52 -21.92 -9.69
C VAL A 19 -9.26 -21.20 -11.02
N PHE A 20 -8.09 -21.40 -11.62
CA PHE A 20 -7.77 -20.90 -12.96
C PHE A 20 -8.59 -21.61 -14.03
N LEU A 21 -8.71 -22.94 -13.97
CA LEU A 21 -9.55 -23.70 -14.89
C LEU A 21 -11.04 -23.35 -14.71
N GLN A 22 -11.51 -23.18 -13.47
CA GLN A 22 -12.86 -22.70 -13.20
C GLN A 22 -13.10 -21.32 -13.84
N ALA A 23 -12.16 -20.38 -13.71
CA ALA A 23 -12.26 -19.07 -14.34
C ALA A 23 -12.28 -19.11 -15.88
N ILE A 24 -11.70 -20.15 -16.50
CA ILE A 24 -11.74 -20.37 -17.96
C ILE A 24 -13.09 -20.94 -18.40
N TYR A 25 -13.60 -21.95 -17.69
CA TYR A 25 -14.76 -22.71 -18.12
C TYR A 25 -16.10 -22.14 -17.63
N ASP A 26 -16.08 -21.41 -16.52
CA ASP A 26 -17.24 -20.75 -15.93
C ASP A 26 -17.03 -19.23 -15.90
N SER A 27 -17.71 -18.53 -16.81
CA SER A 27 -17.63 -17.07 -16.91
C SER A 27 -18.13 -16.35 -15.67
N ASP A 28 -19.00 -16.99 -14.87
CA ASP A 28 -19.62 -16.39 -13.69
C ASP A 28 -18.72 -16.58 -12.44
N PHE A 29 -17.79 -17.53 -12.49
CA PHE A 29 -16.86 -17.81 -11.38
C PHE A 29 -15.93 -16.62 -11.09
N PHE A 30 -15.40 -15.99 -12.15
CA PHE A 30 -14.44 -14.89 -12.03
C PHE A 30 -14.92 -13.65 -12.79
N MET A 31 -16.04 -13.06 -12.37
CA MET A 31 -16.56 -11.81 -12.95
C MET A 31 -15.66 -10.61 -12.64
N PRO A 32 -15.68 -9.55 -13.48
CA PRO A 32 -14.93 -8.32 -13.21
C PRO A 32 -15.44 -7.59 -11.96
N PRO A 33 -14.67 -6.63 -11.40
CA PRO A 33 -15.16 -5.71 -10.37
C PRO A 33 -16.50 -5.05 -10.77
N PRO A 34 -17.40 -4.76 -9.82
CA PRO A 34 -17.23 -4.78 -8.37
C PRO A 34 -17.58 -6.11 -7.71
N LYS A 35 -17.70 -7.22 -8.46
CA LYS A 35 -17.96 -8.54 -7.88
C LYS A 35 -16.82 -8.89 -6.91
N GLN A 36 -17.15 -9.16 -5.66
CA GLN A 36 -16.15 -9.62 -4.69
C GLN A 36 -15.67 -11.03 -5.02
N ILE A 37 -14.36 -11.22 -4.92
CA ILE A 37 -13.68 -12.49 -5.10
C ILE A 37 -12.72 -12.73 -3.92
N ASP A 38 -12.36 -13.98 -3.69
CA ASP A 38 -11.26 -14.26 -2.76
C ASP A 38 -9.95 -13.77 -3.38
N ILE A 39 -9.22 -12.93 -2.66
CA ILE A 39 -7.96 -12.35 -3.12
C ILE A 39 -6.90 -13.42 -3.42
N ARG A 40 -6.90 -14.56 -2.70
CA ARG A 40 -5.97 -15.66 -2.98
C ARG A 40 -6.29 -16.33 -4.31
N HIS A 41 -7.57 -16.49 -4.64
CA HIS A 41 -7.98 -16.95 -5.96
C HIS A 41 -7.59 -15.95 -7.04
N CYS A 42 -7.76 -14.64 -6.79
CA CYS A 42 -7.31 -13.59 -7.72
C CYS A 42 -5.82 -13.71 -8.05
N LEU A 43 -4.99 -13.91 -7.03
CA LEU A 43 -3.53 -14.02 -7.18
C LEU A 43 -3.14 -15.28 -7.94
N GLY A 44 -3.73 -16.44 -7.63
CA GLY A 44 -3.49 -17.68 -8.37
C GLY A 44 -3.90 -17.58 -9.84
N ILE A 45 -5.09 -17.01 -10.11
CA ILE A 45 -5.57 -16.74 -11.48
C ILE A 45 -4.62 -15.79 -12.20
N LEU A 46 -4.15 -14.71 -11.55
CA LEU A 46 -3.23 -13.75 -12.17
C LEU A 46 -1.90 -14.38 -12.58
N ARG A 47 -1.30 -15.20 -11.70
CA ARG A 47 -0.05 -15.92 -11.99
C ARG A 47 -0.21 -16.89 -13.16
N LEU A 48 -1.23 -17.73 -13.12
CA LEU A 48 -1.45 -18.73 -14.18
C LEU A 48 -1.90 -18.08 -15.49
N ALA A 49 -2.73 -17.04 -15.45
CA ALA A 49 -3.09 -16.28 -16.64
C ALA A 49 -1.88 -15.58 -17.27
N HIS A 50 -0.91 -15.13 -16.47
CA HIS A 50 0.36 -14.62 -16.98
C HIS A 50 1.21 -15.74 -17.61
N LYS A 51 1.37 -16.86 -16.90
CA LYS A 51 2.21 -18.00 -17.32
C LYS A 51 1.70 -18.68 -18.60
N TYR A 52 0.39 -18.84 -18.72
CA TYR A 52 -0.27 -19.50 -19.85
C TYR A 52 -0.82 -18.53 -20.90
N ASP A 53 -0.50 -17.25 -20.79
CA ASP A 53 -0.89 -16.18 -21.73
C ASP A 53 -2.40 -16.08 -21.98
N VAL A 54 -3.18 -16.13 -20.91
CA VAL A 54 -4.65 -15.93 -20.95
C VAL A 54 -4.97 -14.47 -20.66
N SER A 55 -4.80 -13.62 -21.67
CA SER A 55 -4.77 -12.16 -21.50
C SER A 55 -6.04 -11.58 -20.85
N TYR A 56 -7.23 -12.10 -21.17
CA TYR A 56 -8.48 -11.55 -20.60
C TYR A 56 -8.62 -11.83 -19.10
N LEU A 57 -8.14 -12.98 -18.60
CA LEU A 57 -8.11 -13.28 -17.17
C LEU A 57 -7.04 -12.47 -16.46
N ARG A 58 -5.88 -12.28 -17.11
CA ARG A 58 -4.82 -11.41 -16.59
C ARG A 58 -5.34 -9.99 -16.37
N VAL A 59 -5.92 -9.36 -17.39
CA VAL A 59 -6.49 -8.00 -17.29
C VAL A 59 -7.52 -7.94 -16.17
N ARG A 60 -8.47 -8.88 -16.14
CA ARG A 60 -9.52 -8.91 -15.12
C ARG A 60 -8.98 -9.06 -13.69
N ALA A 61 -7.95 -9.89 -13.50
CA ALA A 61 -7.32 -10.01 -12.19
C ALA A 61 -6.55 -8.74 -11.79
N LEU A 62 -5.93 -8.04 -12.74
CA LEU A 62 -5.32 -6.73 -12.50
C LEU A 62 -6.38 -5.68 -12.14
N GLU A 63 -7.56 -5.70 -12.75
CA GLU A 63 -8.68 -4.80 -12.40
C GLU A 63 -9.13 -4.98 -10.93
N HIS A 64 -9.18 -6.22 -10.46
CA HIS A 64 -9.49 -6.51 -9.04
C HIS A 64 -8.43 -5.93 -8.10
N LEU A 65 -7.14 -6.08 -8.41
CA LEU A 65 -6.06 -5.47 -7.61
C LEU A 65 -6.09 -3.94 -7.70
N ASP A 66 -6.40 -3.38 -8.86
CA ASP A 66 -6.47 -1.93 -9.09
C ASP A 66 -7.60 -1.24 -8.30
N ALA A 67 -8.72 -1.95 -8.13
CA ALA A 67 -9.78 -1.50 -7.24
C ALA A 67 -9.31 -1.35 -5.79
N MET A 68 -8.28 -2.10 -5.36
CA MET A 68 -7.74 -2.11 -4.00
C MET A 68 -6.51 -1.20 -3.82
N LEU A 69 -5.65 -1.08 -4.84
CA LEU A 69 -4.32 -0.48 -4.76
C LEU A 69 -4.26 0.83 -5.57
N PRO A 70 -4.51 2.00 -4.95
CA PRO A 70 -4.51 3.29 -5.66
C PRO A 70 -3.12 3.67 -6.20
N THR A 71 -3.09 4.45 -7.29
CA THR A 71 -1.86 5.04 -7.85
C THR A 71 -1.80 6.57 -7.70
N SER A 72 -2.70 7.13 -6.90
CA SER A 72 -2.75 8.55 -6.55
C SER A 72 -2.95 8.78 -5.05
N LEU A 73 -2.33 9.85 -4.53
CA LEU A 73 -2.46 10.24 -3.13
C LEU A 73 -3.91 10.51 -2.70
N PRO A 74 -4.75 11.22 -3.48
CA PRO A 74 -6.14 11.46 -3.10
C PRO A 74 -6.95 10.17 -2.93
N GLU A 75 -6.76 9.18 -3.82
CA GLU A 75 -7.43 7.89 -3.70
C GLU A 75 -6.90 7.08 -2.53
N PHE A 76 -5.59 7.10 -2.29
CA PHE A 76 -4.96 6.50 -1.11
C PHE A 76 -5.53 7.06 0.19
N ALA A 77 -5.60 8.39 0.31
CA ALA A 77 -6.18 9.06 1.47
C ALA A 77 -7.67 8.75 1.64
N ARG A 78 -8.44 8.61 0.54
CA ARG A 78 -9.86 8.24 0.58
C ARG A 78 -10.08 6.81 1.07
N ARG A 79 -9.22 5.87 0.68
CA ARG A 79 -9.34 4.44 1.00
C ARG A 79 -8.90 4.09 2.43
N MET A 80 -8.26 5.02 3.14
CA MET A 80 -7.78 4.84 4.52
C MET A 80 -8.79 5.29 5.59
N PRO A 81 -8.96 4.58 6.73
CA PRO A 81 -8.29 3.34 7.08
C PRO A 81 -9.04 2.13 6.51
N LEU A 82 -8.45 1.51 5.49
CA LEU A 82 -8.68 0.19 4.88
C LEU A 82 -9.97 -0.58 5.25
N ARG A 83 -11.13 0.06 5.21
CA ARG A 83 -12.41 -0.63 5.46
C ARG A 83 -12.64 -1.64 4.34
N GLU A 84 -12.38 -1.22 3.11
CA GLU A 84 -12.52 -2.05 1.91
C GLU A 84 -11.56 -3.23 1.91
N LEU A 85 -10.27 -3.06 2.28
CA LEU A 85 -9.34 -4.18 2.37
C LEU A 85 -9.79 -5.18 3.45
N ARG A 86 -10.20 -4.71 4.64
CA ARG A 86 -10.73 -5.57 5.72
C ARG A 86 -11.94 -6.39 5.28
N ASP A 87 -12.85 -5.78 4.53
CA ASP A 87 -14.06 -6.44 4.02
C ASP A 87 -13.71 -7.51 2.97
N HIS A 88 -12.69 -7.29 2.12
CA HIS A 88 -12.16 -8.31 1.20
C HIS A 88 -11.39 -9.43 1.90
N PHE A 89 -10.90 -9.19 3.12
CA PHE A 89 -10.13 -10.15 3.91
C PHE A 89 -10.98 -11.07 4.79
N ARG A 90 -12.32 -11.03 4.75
CA ARG A 90 -13.24 -11.92 5.50
C ARG A 90 -12.76 -12.28 6.91
N GLU A 91 -12.85 -11.34 7.85
CA GLU A 91 -12.52 -11.56 9.28
C GLU A 91 -11.11 -12.15 9.54
N ALA A 92 -10.18 -12.03 8.60
CA ALA A 92 -8.83 -12.55 8.79
C ALA A 92 -8.09 -11.74 9.86
N ASN A 93 -7.31 -12.44 10.69
CA ASN A 93 -6.48 -11.81 11.70
C ASN A 93 -5.35 -10.99 11.04
N LEU A 94 -4.62 -10.20 11.83
CA LEU A 94 -3.54 -9.34 11.32
C LEU A 94 -2.49 -10.11 10.51
N ASN A 95 -2.11 -11.31 10.93
CA ASN A 95 -1.06 -12.09 10.25
C ASN A 95 -1.50 -12.50 8.85
N ASP A 96 -2.76 -12.87 8.68
CA ASP A 96 -3.31 -13.22 7.37
C ASP A 96 -3.31 -12.02 6.42
N MET A 97 -3.64 -10.82 6.91
CA MET A 97 -3.56 -9.59 6.10
C MET A 97 -2.12 -9.30 5.65
N LEU A 98 -1.15 -9.44 6.55
CA LEU A 98 0.27 -9.24 6.23
C LEU A 98 0.74 -10.27 5.19
N ARG A 99 0.36 -11.54 5.33
CA ARG A 99 0.67 -12.60 4.36
C ARG A 99 0.08 -12.33 2.99
N ILE A 100 -1.15 -11.82 2.91
CA ILE A 100 -1.76 -11.49 1.63
C ILE A 100 -1.04 -10.30 0.98
N LEU A 101 -0.66 -9.27 1.73
CA LEU A 101 0.11 -8.15 1.19
C LEU A 101 1.48 -8.61 0.65
N MET A 102 2.16 -9.52 1.35
CA MET A 102 3.39 -10.14 0.84
C MET A 102 3.14 -10.97 -0.43
N ALA A 103 2.04 -11.72 -0.49
CA ALA A 103 1.66 -12.46 -1.70
C ALA A 103 1.34 -11.53 -2.88
N ILE A 104 0.63 -10.42 -2.65
CA ILE A 104 0.40 -9.37 -3.66
C ILE A 104 1.73 -8.83 -4.19
N ILE A 105 2.68 -8.50 -3.31
CA ILE A 105 4.01 -8.02 -3.70
C ILE A 105 4.75 -9.06 -4.55
N ALA A 106 4.72 -10.33 -4.14
CA ALA A 106 5.34 -11.43 -4.85
C ALA A 106 4.77 -11.56 -6.27
N VAL A 107 3.44 -11.68 -6.39
CA VAL A 107 2.75 -11.85 -7.68
C VAL A 107 2.89 -10.61 -8.55
N ALA A 108 2.75 -9.40 -8.00
CA ALA A 108 2.91 -8.16 -8.76
C ALA A 108 4.32 -8.07 -9.37
N THR A 109 5.34 -8.54 -8.65
CA THR A 109 6.70 -8.63 -9.18
C THR A 109 6.80 -9.68 -10.28
N GLU A 110 6.32 -10.90 -10.02
CA GLU A 110 6.34 -12.04 -10.96
C GLU A 110 5.70 -11.69 -12.30
N VAL A 111 4.58 -10.96 -12.27
CA VAL A 111 3.80 -10.63 -13.45
C VAL A 111 4.15 -9.28 -14.07
N GLY A 112 5.13 -8.56 -13.52
CA GLY A 112 5.56 -7.23 -13.99
C GLY A 112 4.56 -6.10 -13.71
N ALA A 113 3.61 -6.29 -12.79
CA ALA A 113 2.64 -5.27 -12.38
C ALA A 113 3.23 -4.31 -11.32
N LEU A 114 4.36 -3.68 -11.63
CA LEU A 114 5.19 -2.97 -10.66
C LEU A 114 4.50 -1.76 -10.01
N TRP A 115 3.48 -1.19 -10.66
CA TRP A 115 2.73 -0.02 -10.14
C TRP A 115 1.96 -0.30 -8.85
N PHE A 116 1.73 -1.56 -8.51
CA PHE A 116 1.10 -1.96 -7.25
C PHE A 116 2.06 -1.97 -6.06
N ILE A 117 3.36 -2.15 -6.32
CA ILE A 117 4.37 -2.41 -5.28
C ILE A 117 4.48 -1.27 -4.26
N PRO A 118 4.56 0.02 -4.64
CA PRO A 118 4.72 1.11 -3.67
C PRO A 118 3.61 1.14 -2.61
N VAL A 119 2.37 0.93 -3.06
CA VAL A 119 1.18 0.97 -2.18
C VAL A 119 1.04 -0.32 -1.39
N ALA A 120 1.34 -1.48 -1.97
CA ALA A 120 1.30 -2.75 -1.26
C ALA A 120 2.28 -2.76 -0.07
N TYR A 121 3.51 -2.28 -0.27
CA TYR A 121 4.45 -2.09 0.84
C TYR A 121 3.97 -1.05 1.85
N SER A 122 3.38 0.05 1.38
CA SER A 122 2.85 1.08 2.28
C SER A 122 1.77 0.54 3.20
N PHE A 123 0.88 -0.32 2.67
CA PHE A 123 -0.12 -1.02 3.48
C PHE A 123 0.50 -2.07 4.39
N LEU A 124 1.53 -2.80 3.94
CA LEU A 124 2.24 -3.78 4.77
C LEU A 124 2.82 -3.09 6.02
N PHE A 125 3.50 -1.97 5.83
CA PHE A 125 4.14 -1.23 6.92
C PHE A 125 3.17 -0.41 7.76
N TYR A 126 1.95 -0.18 7.28
CA TYR A 126 0.94 0.51 8.06
C TYR A 126 0.50 -0.35 9.26
N TRP A 127 0.53 -1.67 9.09
CA TRP A 127 0.11 -2.64 10.11
C TRP A 127 1.28 -3.39 10.76
N LEU A 128 2.51 -3.20 10.28
CA LEU A 128 3.68 -3.92 10.74
C LEU A 128 4.57 -2.98 11.57
N PRO A 129 4.51 -3.03 12.91
CA PRO A 129 5.30 -2.15 13.77
C PRO A 129 6.78 -2.55 13.88
N ASP A 130 7.09 -3.77 13.47
CA ASP A 130 8.41 -4.39 13.63
C ASP A 130 8.56 -5.48 12.57
N LEU A 131 9.55 -5.33 11.69
CA LEU A 131 9.90 -6.31 10.66
C LEU A 131 10.18 -7.70 11.26
N SER A 132 10.73 -7.79 12.48
CA SER A 132 11.05 -9.06 13.12
C SER A 132 9.84 -10.00 13.22
N LYS A 133 8.62 -9.44 13.26
CA LYS A 133 7.36 -10.20 13.33
C LYS A 133 7.06 -11.04 12.10
N ILE A 134 7.60 -10.67 10.94
CA ILE A 134 7.38 -11.40 9.68
C ILE A 134 8.65 -12.04 9.14
N MET A 135 9.82 -11.73 9.68
CA MET A 135 11.09 -12.27 9.16
C MET A 135 11.20 -13.80 9.21
N ALA A 136 10.49 -14.44 10.14
CA ALA A 136 10.41 -15.90 10.26
C ALA A 136 9.18 -16.50 9.55
N ASP A 137 8.32 -15.68 8.94
CA ASP A 137 7.13 -16.16 8.23
C ASP A 137 7.52 -16.83 6.92
N GLU A 138 6.88 -17.95 6.59
CA GLU A 138 7.19 -18.72 5.37
C GLU A 138 6.97 -17.89 4.10
N VAL A 139 5.96 -17.01 4.07
CA VAL A 139 5.69 -16.14 2.92
C VAL A 139 6.80 -15.10 2.76
N TRP A 140 7.31 -14.56 3.87
CA TRP A 140 8.45 -13.65 3.83
C TRP A 140 9.72 -14.36 3.32
N LEU A 141 9.97 -15.58 3.78
CA LEU A 141 11.13 -16.36 3.36
C LEU A 141 11.05 -16.77 1.88
N ALA A 142 9.83 -16.94 1.36
CA ALA A 142 9.56 -17.24 -0.04
C ALA A 142 9.78 -16.03 -0.98
N LEU A 143 9.80 -14.80 -0.46
CA LEU A 143 10.15 -13.62 -1.26
C LEU A 143 11.60 -13.73 -1.76
N GLU A 144 11.81 -13.30 -3.00
CA GLU A 144 13.13 -13.22 -3.60
C GLU A 144 14.05 -12.33 -2.76
N GLY A 145 15.37 -12.60 -2.81
CA GLY A 145 16.35 -11.85 -2.03
C GLY A 145 16.28 -10.32 -2.29
N GLY A 146 16.05 -9.94 -3.55
CA GLY A 146 15.83 -8.54 -3.94
C GLY A 146 14.59 -7.93 -3.30
N GLN A 147 13.46 -8.66 -3.28
CA GLN A 147 12.21 -8.20 -2.68
C GLN A 147 12.38 -7.95 -1.17
N ARG A 148 13.03 -8.87 -0.45
CA ARG A 148 13.31 -8.69 1.00
C ARG A 148 14.20 -7.49 1.27
N ALA A 149 15.24 -7.28 0.46
CA ALA A 149 16.12 -6.11 0.61
C ALA A 149 15.35 -4.80 0.37
N THR A 150 14.52 -4.75 -0.69
CA THR A 150 13.63 -3.63 -0.99
C THR A 150 12.65 -3.36 0.15
N ALA A 151 12.06 -4.40 0.73
CA ALA A 151 11.16 -4.27 1.88
C ALA A 151 11.85 -3.66 3.10
N ILE A 152 13.04 -4.15 3.47
CA ILE A 152 13.82 -3.65 4.61
C ILE A 152 14.24 -2.19 4.39
N ASN A 153 14.80 -1.88 3.23
CA ASN A 153 15.23 -0.53 2.90
C ASN A 153 14.04 0.44 2.88
N GLY A 154 12.92 0.02 2.30
CA GLY A 154 11.70 0.81 2.24
C GLY A 154 11.10 1.07 3.61
N TYR A 155 11.08 0.05 4.48
CA TYR A 155 10.65 0.21 5.87
C TYR A 155 11.50 1.26 6.59
N ILE A 156 12.83 1.18 6.48
CA ILE A 156 13.76 2.14 7.11
C ILE A 156 13.58 3.55 6.55
N ALA A 157 13.42 3.69 5.22
CA ALA A 157 13.23 4.97 4.56
C ALA A 157 11.93 5.63 4.98
N LEU A 158 10.81 4.90 4.94
CA LEU A 158 9.49 5.38 5.36
C LEU A 158 9.46 5.74 6.84
N SER A 159 10.16 4.97 7.69
CA SER A 159 10.30 5.27 9.12
C SER A 159 10.97 6.62 9.39
N LYS A 160 11.71 7.17 8.43
CA LYS A 160 12.35 8.49 8.55
C LYS A 160 11.49 9.62 7.97
N GLN A 161 10.52 9.32 7.12
CA GLN A 161 9.72 10.33 6.42
C GLN A 161 8.66 11.01 7.29
N TRP A 162 8.18 10.37 8.37
CA TRP A 162 7.12 10.97 9.20
C TRP A 162 7.52 12.31 9.81
N HIS A 163 8.80 12.50 10.14
CA HIS A 163 9.30 13.77 10.65
C HIS A 163 9.13 14.93 9.65
N LYS A 164 9.19 14.63 8.35
CA LYS A 164 8.93 15.59 7.27
C LYS A 164 7.44 15.97 7.24
N VAL A 165 6.55 14.97 7.26
CA VAL A 165 5.08 15.15 7.25
C VAL A 165 4.60 16.02 8.43
N PHE A 166 5.23 15.90 9.59
CA PHE A 166 4.92 16.71 10.78
C PHE A 166 5.91 17.85 11.03
N SER A 167 6.62 18.29 10.00
CA SER A 167 7.58 19.40 10.10
C SER A 167 6.92 20.70 10.57
N PHE A 168 5.65 20.95 10.25
CA PHE A 168 4.88 22.11 10.70
C PHE A 168 4.75 22.23 12.24
N LEU A 169 5.04 21.16 13.00
CA LEU A 169 5.12 21.20 14.46
C LEU A 169 6.44 21.77 14.97
N SER A 170 7.46 21.78 14.11
CA SER A 170 8.82 22.23 14.40
C SER A 170 9.20 23.49 13.63
N VAL A 171 8.49 23.84 12.55
CA VAL A 171 8.61 25.12 11.86
C VAL A 171 7.92 26.19 12.72
N PRO A 172 8.66 27.12 13.33
CA PRO A 172 8.04 28.31 13.86
C PRO A 172 7.62 29.16 12.66
N SER A 173 6.33 29.47 12.55
CA SER A 173 5.95 30.80 12.09
C SER A 173 6.85 31.76 12.87
N THR A 174 7.72 32.52 12.20
CA THR A 174 8.71 33.39 12.85
C THR A 174 8.06 34.19 13.99
N GLU A 175 8.81 34.60 15.02
CA GLU A 175 8.25 35.44 16.11
C GLU A 175 7.52 36.70 15.58
N ASP A 176 7.81 37.10 14.34
CA ASP A 176 7.19 38.19 13.57
C ASP A 176 6.12 37.75 12.55
N ASP A 177 5.51 36.57 12.67
CA ASP A 177 4.32 36.25 11.87
C ASP A 177 3.13 37.09 12.35
N ALA A 178 3.03 38.30 11.78
CA ALA A 178 2.05 39.32 12.14
C ALA A 178 0.60 38.84 11.98
N GLU A 179 0.37 37.73 11.27
CA GLU A 179 -0.94 37.12 11.06
C GLU A 179 -1.30 36.08 12.13
N CYS A 180 -0.35 35.69 13.00
CA CYS A 180 -0.62 34.84 14.15
C CYS A 180 -1.32 35.61 15.27
N ALA A 181 -2.45 35.09 15.77
CA ALA A 181 -3.21 35.74 16.84
C ALA A 181 -2.50 35.74 18.20
N ASP A 182 -1.80 34.65 18.52
CA ASP A 182 -0.99 34.48 19.73
C ASP A 182 0.10 33.46 19.43
N TRP A 183 1.31 33.96 19.19
CA TRP A 183 2.44 33.13 18.83
C TRP A 183 2.84 32.18 19.97
N ALA A 184 2.84 32.65 21.22
CA ALA A 184 3.27 31.87 22.37
C ALA A 184 2.32 30.69 22.61
N ASP A 185 1.01 30.92 22.54
CA ASP A 185 0.01 29.86 22.65
C ASP A 185 0.08 28.88 21.46
N CYS A 186 0.15 29.38 20.22
CA CYS A 186 0.22 28.52 19.04
C CYS A 186 1.52 27.69 19.01
N ASN A 187 2.65 28.26 19.38
CA ASN A 187 3.93 27.55 19.45
C ASN A 187 3.93 26.52 20.60
N GLY A 188 3.39 26.88 21.77
CA GLY A 188 3.22 25.94 22.88
C GLY A 188 2.37 24.72 22.50
N LYS A 189 1.29 24.93 21.74
CA LYS A 189 0.46 23.85 21.20
C LYS A 189 1.20 22.98 20.17
N ARG A 190 2.01 23.58 19.28
CA ARG A 190 2.86 22.83 18.33
C ARG A 190 3.87 21.95 19.06
N LEU A 191 4.60 22.51 20.01
CA LEU A 191 5.59 21.79 20.81
C LEU A 191 4.95 20.67 21.65
N SER A 192 3.77 20.91 22.23
CA SER A 192 3.02 19.88 22.95
C SER A 192 2.62 18.73 22.03
N ALA A 193 2.08 19.03 20.84
CA ALA A 193 1.76 18.01 19.85
C ALA A 193 3.00 17.26 19.37
N ARG A 194 4.12 17.97 19.15
CA ARG A 194 5.40 17.34 18.78
C ARG A 194 5.88 16.36 19.84
N HIS A 195 5.82 16.77 21.10
CA HIS A 195 6.18 15.91 22.23
C HIS A 195 5.29 14.66 22.31
N ILE A 196 3.99 14.80 22.07
CA ILE A 196 3.07 13.65 21.99
C ILE A 196 3.48 12.73 20.83
N LEU A 197 3.77 13.26 19.64
CA LEU A 197 4.18 12.43 18.51
C LEU A 197 5.50 11.70 18.76
N ASP A 198 6.53 12.41 19.25
CA ASP A 198 7.84 11.83 19.54
C ASP A 198 7.77 10.76 20.66
N SER A 199 6.86 10.93 21.63
CA SER A 199 6.64 9.96 22.73
C SER A 199 5.69 8.83 22.37
N THR A 200 4.87 8.97 21.32
CA THR A 200 3.92 7.93 20.92
C THR A 200 4.63 6.89 20.06
N ALA A 201 4.75 5.68 20.61
CA ALA A 201 5.29 4.52 19.90
C ALA A 201 4.65 4.27 18.52
N LEU A 202 3.39 4.68 18.31
CA LEU A 202 2.68 4.52 17.03
C LEU A 202 3.41 5.15 15.82
N PHE A 203 4.10 6.28 15.97
CA PHE A 203 4.74 6.93 14.82
C PHE A 203 6.19 6.46 14.61
N ASN A 204 6.84 6.05 15.69
CA ASN A 204 8.17 5.42 15.63
C ASN A 204 8.11 3.95 15.18
N GLN A 205 6.98 3.27 15.39
CA GLN A 205 6.83 1.85 15.08
C GLN A 205 6.13 1.61 13.73
N TYR A 206 5.21 2.47 13.29
CA TYR A 206 4.44 2.23 12.07
C TYR A 206 4.80 3.25 10.97
N PRO A 207 5.72 2.92 10.05
CA PRO A 207 6.31 3.85 9.09
C PRO A 207 5.29 4.67 8.28
N THR A 208 4.17 4.05 7.91
CA THR A 208 3.13 4.67 7.09
C THR A 208 1.89 5.05 7.88
N ALA A 209 1.81 4.74 9.19
CA ALA A 209 0.72 5.26 10.02
C ALA A 209 0.79 6.79 10.11
N ALA A 210 1.98 7.38 10.06
CA ALA A 210 2.18 8.82 9.96
C ALA A 210 1.49 9.44 8.73
N MET A 211 1.56 8.79 7.58
CA MET A 211 0.92 9.25 6.34
C MET A 211 -0.62 9.19 6.37
N VAL A 212 -1.19 8.51 7.37
CA VAL A 212 -2.58 8.06 7.32
C VAL A 212 -3.39 8.45 8.57
N CYS A 213 -2.80 8.37 9.74
CA CYS A 213 -3.48 8.44 11.04
C CYS A 213 -3.68 9.87 11.55
N LEU A 214 -3.00 10.87 11.01
CA LEU A 214 -3.20 12.26 11.39
C LEU A 214 -3.98 12.99 10.31
N ARG A 215 -5.27 12.66 10.23
CA ARG A 215 -6.23 13.60 9.65
C ARG A 215 -6.21 14.88 10.47
N TYR A 216 -6.36 16.02 9.80
CA TYR A 216 -6.33 17.38 10.37
C TYR A 216 -7.17 17.58 11.64
N SER A 217 -8.17 16.73 11.87
CA SER A 217 -9.01 16.71 13.07
C SER A 217 -8.23 16.52 14.38
N ASN A 218 -7.00 15.99 14.32
CA ASN A 218 -6.13 15.82 15.49
C ASN A 218 -5.08 16.94 15.62
N LEU A 219 -5.11 17.96 14.75
CA LEU A 219 -4.19 19.08 14.85
C LEU A 219 -4.40 19.85 16.16
N PRO A 220 -3.35 20.49 16.69
CA PRO A 220 -3.50 21.41 17.80
C PRO A 220 -4.54 22.48 17.44
N LYS A 221 -5.27 22.98 18.45
CA LYS A 221 -6.22 24.10 18.28
C LYS A 221 -5.46 25.42 18.05
N LEU A 222 -4.78 25.52 16.91
CA LEU A 222 -4.05 26.70 16.46
C LEU A 222 -5.03 27.81 16.06
N CYS A 223 -4.54 29.05 15.99
CA CYS A 223 -5.30 30.11 15.32
C CYS A 223 -5.53 29.78 13.84
N GLN A 224 -6.50 30.45 13.19
CA GLN A 224 -6.90 30.15 11.81
C GLN A 224 -5.73 30.22 10.82
N HIS A 225 -4.87 31.23 10.96
CA HIS A 225 -3.69 31.43 10.13
C HIS A 225 -2.69 30.27 10.25
N CYS A 226 -2.20 30.01 11.47
CA CYS A 226 -1.30 28.91 11.75
C CYS A 226 -1.87 27.53 11.39
N LEU A 227 -3.19 27.35 11.47
CA LEU A 227 -3.86 26.13 11.03
C LEU A 227 -3.82 25.99 9.50
N ALA A 228 -4.04 27.07 8.76
CA ALA A 228 -3.97 27.07 7.30
C ALA A 228 -2.54 26.79 6.81
N GLU A 229 -1.55 27.43 7.42
CA GLU A 229 -0.13 27.18 7.16
C GLU A 229 0.25 25.72 7.46
N ALA A 230 -0.13 25.21 8.64
CA ALA A 230 0.14 23.81 9.02
C ALA A 230 -0.49 22.81 8.04
N LYS A 231 -1.70 23.09 7.54
CA LYS A 231 -2.34 22.28 6.50
C LYS A 231 -1.55 22.30 5.20
N ALA A 232 -1.17 23.49 4.73
CA ALA A 232 -0.41 23.63 3.49
C ALA A 232 0.92 22.86 3.56
N ILE A 233 1.67 23.01 4.65
CA ILE A 233 2.92 22.27 4.88
C ILE A 233 2.65 20.76 4.90
N HIS A 234 1.66 20.30 5.66
CA HIS A 234 1.32 18.87 5.73
C HIS A 234 0.94 18.30 4.36
N GLU A 235 0.14 19.01 3.55
CA GLU A 235 -0.26 18.59 2.21
C GLU A 235 0.93 18.49 1.26
N THR A 236 1.80 19.50 1.29
CA THR A 236 3.05 19.51 0.50
C THR A 236 3.94 18.34 0.88
N GLU A 237 4.20 18.13 2.18
CA GLU A 237 5.08 17.06 2.63
C GLU A 237 4.49 15.66 2.41
N MET A 238 3.17 15.52 2.51
CA MET A 238 2.46 14.29 2.12
C MET A 238 2.61 13.98 0.64
N GLN A 239 2.49 15.00 -0.22
CA GLN A 239 2.69 14.86 -1.66
C GLN A 239 4.15 14.51 -1.98
N ASN A 240 5.12 15.15 -1.33
CA ASN A 240 6.54 14.83 -1.48
C ASN A 240 6.84 13.38 -1.08
N CYS A 241 6.34 12.93 0.08
CA CYS A 241 6.50 11.53 0.51
C CYS A 241 5.85 10.55 -0.48
N TRP A 242 4.69 10.90 -1.02
CA TRP A 242 4.02 10.10 -2.04
C TRP A 242 4.85 10.01 -3.32
N ASP A 243 5.41 11.11 -3.79
CA ASP A 243 6.19 11.17 -5.03
C ASP A 243 7.55 10.45 -4.90
N GLU A 244 8.16 10.46 -3.71
CA GLU A 244 9.36 9.68 -3.37
C GLU A 244 9.09 8.17 -3.27
N LEU A 245 7.83 7.74 -3.11
CA LEU A 245 7.48 6.36 -2.76
C LEU A 245 7.98 5.29 -3.75
N PRO A 246 7.89 5.46 -5.09
CA PRO A 246 8.45 4.48 -6.01
C PRO A 246 9.97 4.33 -5.88
N GLU A 247 10.69 5.45 -5.72
CA GLU A 247 12.15 5.46 -5.60
C GLU A 247 12.62 4.74 -4.34
N ILE A 248 11.89 4.89 -3.23
CA ILE A 248 12.14 4.15 -1.98
C ILE A 248 12.20 2.64 -2.22
N PHE A 249 11.38 2.14 -3.14
CA PHE A 249 11.31 0.73 -3.49
C PHE A 249 12.14 0.35 -4.73
N ALA A 250 13.05 1.22 -5.16
CA ALA A 250 13.89 1.06 -6.34
C ALA A 250 13.10 0.85 -7.64
N LEU A 251 11.97 1.55 -7.77
CA LEU A 251 11.10 1.53 -8.95
C LEU A 251 11.18 2.85 -9.73
N PRO A 252 10.77 2.84 -11.02
CA PRO A 252 10.57 4.07 -11.76
C PRO A 252 9.54 5.00 -11.12
N GLY A 253 9.62 6.30 -11.43
CA GLY A 253 8.67 7.29 -10.91
C GLY A 253 7.22 7.01 -11.33
N TRP A 254 6.27 7.64 -10.62
CA TRP A 254 4.83 7.41 -10.84
C TRP A 254 4.36 7.60 -12.28
N GLY A 255 4.98 8.47 -13.07
CA GLY A 255 4.61 8.66 -14.47
C GLY A 255 4.76 7.37 -15.29
N GLU A 256 5.89 6.69 -15.14
CA GLU A 256 6.16 5.42 -15.84
C GLU A 256 5.30 4.29 -15.26
N LEU A 257 5.16 4.20 -13.94
CA LEU A 257 4.29 3.20 -13.30
C LEU A 257 2.83 3.32 -13.73
N ARG A 258 2.31 4.55 -13.86
CA ARG A 258 0.95 4.79 -14.36
C ARG A 258 0.82 4.42 -15.84
N GLN A 259 1.87 4.64 -16.64
CA GLN A 259 1.86 4.18 -18.03
C GLN A 259 1.82 2.65 -18.11
N MET A 260 2.63 1.95 -17.33
CA MET A 260 2.58 0.48 -17.24
C MET A 260 1.18 -0.03 -16.87
N ARG A 261 0.52 0.66 -15.93
CA ARG A 261 -0.87 0.38 -15.54
C ARG A 261 -1.83 0.55 -16.72
N ILE A 262 -1.76 1.68 -17.43
CA ILE A 262 -2.60 1.97 -18.60
C ILE A 262 -2.43 0.89 -19.66
N ASP A 263 -1.18 0.57 -20.02
CA ASP A 263 -0.86 -0.42 -21.05
C ASP A 263 -1.36 -1.81 -20.67
N SER A 264 -1.25 -2.19 -19.38
CA SER A 264 -1.65 -3.50 -18.89
C SER A 264 -3.17 -3.68 -18.71
N LEU A 265 -3.90 -2.58 -18.52
CA LEU A 265 -5.36 -2.59 -18.37
C LEU A 265 -6.12 -2.23 -19.65
N GLY A 266 -5.42 -1.72 -20.68
CA GLY A 266 -6.04 -1.28 -21.94
C GLY A 266 -6.88 -0.03 -21.79
N LEU A 267 -6.43 0.93 -20.97
CA LEU A 267 -7.12 2.20 -20.68
C LEU A 267 -6.73 3.35 -21.63
#